data_AF-A0A356ZZ96-F1
#
_entry.id   AF-A0A356ZZ96-F1
#
_cell.length_a   1.000
_cell.length_b   1.000
_cell.length_c   1.000
_cell.angle_alpha   90.00
_cell.angle_beta   90.00
_cell.angle_gamma   90.00
#
_symmetry.space_group_name_H-M   'P 1'
#
loop_
_entity.id
_entity.type
_entity.pdbx_description
1 polymer ?
#
loop_
_entity_poly.entity_id
_entity_poly.type
_entity_poly.pdbx_seq_one_letter_code
_entity_poly.pdbx_strand_id
1 'polypeptide(L)'
;MHTLTIAEIAARLDLPESTVRYYRDRFSEYVPIVGKGRQRRYPDEAVDVFHTIANGLRNGQTATMVEETLGRLYPRNVETSKTKLVQVGAGSPQHMAQAMVQVLYQQSEEIQAMRLSLEQIKDDMDRQREENISVMAEAFEKLKSHMDHQDMQNSRLARERDQFIVSQMRDMLQKSQSHSPAKPWWQKWLGRNSSESSVHG
;
A
#
# COMPACT_ATOMS: atom_id res chain seq x y z
N MET A 1 -7.95 -4.86 -34.84
CA MET A 1 -7.32 -4.67 -33.51
C MET A 1 -8.18 -5.38 -32.50
N HIS A 2 -7.62 -6.36 -31.78
CA HIS A 2 -8.33 -6.99 -30.66
C HIS A 2 -8.36 -6.01 -29.49
N THR A 3 -9.52 -5.88 -28.86
CA THR A 3 -9.71 -4.97 -27.72
C THR A 3 -10.46 -5.69 -26.62
N LEU A 4 -10.00 -5.52 -25.40
CA LEU A 4 -10.41 -6.21 -24.20
C LEU A 4 -11.28 -5.33 -23.32
N THR A 5 -12.03 -5.99 -22.45
CA THR A 5 -12.74 -5.41 -21.32
C THR A 5 -11.87 -5.48 -20.06
N ILE A 6 -12.21 -4.70 -19.03
CA ILE A 6 -11.53 -4.79 -17.72
C ILE A 6 -11.64 -6.21 -17.15
N ALA A 7 -12.77 -6.89 -17.35
CA ALA A 7 -12.97 -8.26 -16.87
C ALA A 7 -12.01 -9.26 -17.55
N GLU A 8 -11.77 -9.11 -18.86
CA GLU A 8 -10.81 -9.95 -19.58
C GLU A 8 -9.36 -9.66 -19.15
N ILE A 9 -9.02 -8.40 -18.90
CA ILE A 9 -7.70 -8.03 -18.35
C ILE A 9 -7.51 -8.61 -16.95
N ALA A 10 -8.52 -8.49 -16.09
CA ALA A 10 -8.53 -9.06 -14.74
C ALA A 10 -8.29 -10.56 -14.76
N ALA A 11 -9.00 -11.29 -15.63
CA ALA A 11 -8.81 -12.72 -15.82
C ALA A 11 -7.41 -13.08 -16.34
N ARG A 12 -6.84 -12.30 -17.27
CA ARG A 12 -5.49 -12.53 -17.81
C ARG A 12 -4.38 -12.30 -16.78
N LEU A 13 -4.55 -11.33 -15.89
CA LEU A 13 -3.55 -10.95 -14.90
C LEU A 13 -3.72 -11.66 -13.55
N ASP A 14 -4.75 -12.50 -13.42
CA ASP A 14 -5.16 -13.13 -12.16
C ASP A 14 -5.33 -12.10 -11.03
N LEU A 15 -6.07 -11.03 -11.34
CA LEU A 15 -6.36 -9.93 -10.42
C LEU A 15 -7.87 -9.74 -10.25
N PRO A 16 -8.34 -9.28 -9.08
CA PRO A 16 -9.72 -8.86 -8.93
C PRO A 16 -10.09 -7.71 -9.88
N GLU A 17 -11.29 -7.73 -10.45
CA GLU A 17 -11.74 -6.69 -11.38
C GLU A 17 -11.74 -5.29 -10.74
N SER A 18 -12.07 -5.20 -9.44
CA SER A 18 -12.00 -3.97 -8.66
C SER A 18 -10.59 -3.40 -8.58
N THR A 19 -9.57 -4.26 -8.48
CA THR A 19 -8.15 -3.86 -8.46
C THR A 19 -7.71 -3.31 -9.81
N VAL A 20 -8.06 -3.99 -10.91
CA VAL A 20 -7.73 -3.49 -12.26
C VAL A 20 -8.44 -2.16 -12.54
N ARG A 21 -9.67 -2.00 -12.07
CA ARG A 21 -10.41 -0.73 -12.13
C ARG A 21 -9.73 0.37 -11.34
N TYR A 22 -9.24 0.06 -10.15
CA TYR A 22 -8.44 1.00 -9.35
C TYR A 22 -7.16 1.42 -10.08
N TYR A 23 -6.40 0.48 -10.65
CA TYR A 23 -5.19 0.80 -11.44
C TYR A 23 -5.51 1.67 -12.66
N ARG A 24 -6.60 1.38 -13.36
CA ARG A 24 -7.05 2.19 -14.49
C ARG A 24 -7.27 3.63 -14.08
N ASP A 25 -7.99 3.87 -12.98
CA ASP A 25 -8.32 5.22 -12.53
C ASP A 25 -7.07 5.95 -12.03
N ARG A 26 -6.20 5.24 -11.29
CA ARG A 26 -4.99 5.81 -10.71
C ARG A 26 -3.93 6.17 -11.75
N PHE A 27 -3.73 5.33 -12.76
CA PHE A 27 -2.69 5.47 -13.79
C PHE A 27 -3.28 5.77 -15.17
N SER A 28 -4.43 6.46 -15.22
CA SER A 28 -5.19 6.71 -16.45
C SER A 28 -4.39 7.41 -17.55
N GLU A 29 -3.39 8.22 -17.18
CA GLU A 29 -2.49 8.90 -18.10
C GLU A 29 -1.59 7.95 -18.92
N TYR A 30 -1.45 6.69 -18.52
CA TYR A 30 -0.57 5.71 -19.17
C TYR A 30 -1.32 4.53 -19.76
N VAL A 31 -2.60 4.34 -19.43
CA VAL A 31 -3.41 3.22 -19.92
C VAL A 31 -4.04 3.59 -21.26
N PRO A 32 -3.70 2.88 -22.36
CA PRO A 32 -4.34 3.10 -23.66
C PRO A 32 -5.81 2.69 -23.62
N ILE A 33 -6.69 3.50 -24.20
CA ILE A 33 -8.13 3.27 -24.24
C ILE A 33 -8.67 3.51 -25.65
N VAL A 34 -9.51 2.60 -26.13
CA VAL A 34 -10.28 2.73 -27.36
C VAL A 34 -11.76 2.93 -27.00
N GLY A 35 -12.39 3.93 -27.63
CA GLY A 35 -13.79 4.27 -27.38
C GLY A 35 -13.98 5.24 -26.21
N LYS A 36 -15.25 5.60 -25.92
CA LYS A 36 -15.60 6.60 -24.91
C LYS A 36 -16.69 6.11 -23.96
N GLY A 37 -16.67 6.64 -22.73
CA GLY A 37 -17.70 6.39 -21.71
C GLY A 37 -17.89 4.91 -21.36
N ARG A 38 -19.10 4.39 -21.54
CA ARG A 38 -19.45 2.99 -21.25
C ARG A 38 -18.91 1.98 -22.26
N GLN A 39 -18.45 2.43 -23.43
CA GLN A 39 -17.88 1.58 -24.47
C GLN A 39 -16.35 1.60 -24.47
N ARG A 40 -15.71 1.90 -23.33
CA ARG A 40 -14.25 1.79 -23.19
C ARG A 40 -13.82 0.34 -23.43
N ARG A 41 -12.81 0.18 -24.28
CA ARG A 41 -12.10 -1.06 -24.54
C ARG A 41 -10.60 -0.79 -24.47
N TYR A 42 -9.83 -1.83 -24.23
CA TYR A 42 -8.40 -1.74 -23.98
C TYR A 42 -7.67 -2.53 -25.06
N PRO A 43 -6.75 -1.94 -25.82
CA PRO A 43 -5.94 -2.73 -26.74
C PRO A 43 -5.08 -3.73 -25.95
N ASP A 44 -4.56 -4.77 -26.61
CA ASP A 44 -3.69 -5.75 -25.94
C ASP A 44 -2.47 -5.08 -25.25
N GLU A 45 -1.94 -4.00 -25.83
CA GLU A 45 -0.85 -3.16 -25.25
C GLU A 45 -1.18 -2.63 -23.85
N ALA A 46 -2.46 -2.42 -23.52
CA ALA A 46 -2.85 -1.98 -22.18
C ALA A 46 -2.59 -3.06 -21.12
N VAL A 47 -2.60 -4.34 -21.50
CA VAL A 47 -2.29 -5.46 -20.59
C VAL A 47 -0.88 -5.33 -20.05
N ASP A 48 0.07 -4.93 -20.89
CA ASP A 48 1.47 -4.75 -20.50
C ASP A 48 1.62 -3.64 -19.46
N VAL A 49 0.88 -2.53 -19.65
CA VAL A 49 0.82 -1.43 -18.67
C VAL A 49 0.27 -1.90 -17.33
N PHE A 50 -0.86 -2.64 -17.33
CA PHE A 50 -1.43 -3.20 -16.10
C PHE A 50 -0.50 -4.21 -15.43
N HIS A 51 0.23 -5.01 -16.20
CA HIS A 51 1.22 -5.94 -15.68
C HIS A 51 2.40 -5.21 -15.01
N THR A 52 2.91 -4.14 -15.62
CA THR A 52 3.95 -3.29 -15.01
C THR A 52 3.47 -2.68 -13.69
N ILE A 53 2.25 -2.15 -13.65
CA ILE A 53 1.64 -1.59 -12.43
C ILE A 53 1.54 -2.64 -11.34
N ALA A 54 0.95 -3.80 -11.66
CA ALA A 54 0.72 -4.89 -10.71
C ALA A 54 2.04 -5.39 -10.10
N ASN A 55 3.08 -5.57 -10.92
CA ASN A 55 4.39 -5.99 -10.45
C ASN A 55 5.04 -4.95 -9.54
N GLY A 56 4.98 -3.67 -9.91
CA GLY A 56 5.61 -2.64 -9.11
C GLY A 56 4.98 -2.49 -7.73
N LEU A 57 3.65 -2.48 -7.67
CA LEU A 57 2.92 -2.40 -6.40
C LEU A 57 3.10 -3.67 -5.56
N ARG A 58 3.12 -4.86 -6.18
CA ARG A 58 3.41 -6.13 -5.47
C ARG A 58 4.82 -6.15 -4.88
N ASN A 59 5.78 -5.51 -5.53
CA ASN A 59 7.15 -5.38 -5.06
C ASN A 59 7.34 -4.25 -4.02
N GLY A 60 6.25 -3.64 -3.53
CA GLY A 60 6.30 -2.58 -2.52
C GLY A 60 6.73 -1.22 -3.05
N GLN A 61 6.77 -1.02 -4.38
CA GLN A 61 7.03 0.31 -4.94
C GLN A 61 5.86 1.25 -4.63
N THR A 62 6.17 2.52 -4.39
CA THR A 62 5.12 3.54 -4.23
C THR A 62 4.49 3.87 -5.58
N ALA A 63 3.27 4.41 -5.57
CA ALA A 63 2.57 4.82 -6.79
C ALA A 63 3.41 5.79 -7.64
N THR A 64 4.14 6.72 -7.00
CA THR A 64 5.03 7.67 -7.69
C THR A 64 6.19 6.98 -8.40
N MET A 65 6.80 5.95 -7.79
CA MET A 65 7.87 5.18 -8.44
C MET A 65 7.34 4.35 -9.62
N VAL A 66 6.10 3.84 -9.51
CA VAL A 66 5.42 3.16 -10.62
C VAL A 66 5.13 4.14 -11.75
N GLU A 67 4.62 5.35 -11.45
CA GLU A 67 4.39 6.41 -12.43
C GLU A 67 5.67 6.82 -13.17
N GLU A 68 6.79 6.96 -12.46
CA GLU A 68 8.09 7.26 -13.07
C GLU A 68 8.54 6.13 -14.02
N THR A 69 8.36 4.87 -13.60
CA THR A 69 8.68 3.70 -14.42
C THR A 69 7.81 3.67 -15.68
N LEU A 70 6.50 3.92 -15.54
CA LEU A 70 5.57 3.98 -16.66
C LEU A 70 5.91 5.11 -17.63
N GLY A 71 6.27 6.29 -17.14
CA GLY A 71 6.64 7.43 -17.97
C GLY A 71 7.92 7.22 -18.79
N ARG A 72 8.79 6.28 -18.38
CA ARG A 72 9.97 5.87 -19.16
C ARG A 72 9.65 4.79 -20.21
N LEU A 73 8.67 3.94 -19.93
CA LEU A 73 8.37 2.75 -20.74
C LEU A 73 7.24 2.97 -21.75
N TYR A 74 6.27 3.81 -21.43
CA TYR A 74 5.05 3.98 -22.21
C TYR A 74 4.79 5.46 -22.54
N PRO A 75 4.33 5.79 -23.76
CA PRO A 75 3.87 7.14 -24.08
C PRO A 75 2.69 7.54 -23.20
N ARG A 76 2.63 8.80 -22.75
CA ARG A 76 1.43 9.33 -22.09
C ARG A 76 0.25 9.31 -23.07
N ASN A 77 -0.87 8.75 -22.63
CA ASN A 77 -2.15 8.79 -23.33
C ASN A 77 -2.71 10.21 -23.25
N VAL A 78 -2.27 11.08 -24.16
CA VAL A 78 -2.91 12.38 -24.39
C VAL A 78 -4.21 12.06 -25.09
N GLU A 79 -5.33 12.11 -24.38
CA GLU A 79 -6.66 12.13 -25.00
C GLU A 79 -6.60 13.17 -26.12
N THR A 80 -6.57 12.69 -27.37
CA THR A 80 -6.66 13.55 -28.55
C THR A 80 -8.09 14.07 -28.60
N SER A 81 -8.43 14.96 -27.68
CA SER A 81 -9.36 16.04 -27.96
C SER A 81 -8.83 16.66 -29.25
N LYS A 82 -9.62 16.59 -30.31
CA LYS A 82 -9.31 17.18 -31.62
C LYS A 82 -8.86 18.63 -31.42
N THR A 83 -7.57 18.86 -31.21
CA THR A 83 -6.96 20.14 -31.49
C THR A 83 -7.08 20.25 -32.99
N LYS A 84 -8.00 21.11 -33.44
CA LYS A 84 -8.12 21.53 -34.83
C LYS A 84 -6.71 21.82 -35.34
N LEU A 85 -6.19 20.94 -36.18
CA LEU A 85 -5.07 21.29 -37.06
C LEU A 85 -5.59 22.45 -37.90
N VAL A 86 -5.21 23.67 -37.54
CA VAL A 86 -5.42 24.83 -38.37
C VAL A 86 -4.63 24.54 -39.65
N GLN A 87 -5.35 24.28 -40.74
CA GLN A 87 -4.78 24.27 -42.08
C GLN A 87 -4.09 25.62 -42.27
N VAL A 88 -2.76 25.62 -42.25
CA VAL A 88 -1.97 26.78 -42.66
C VAL A 88 -2.10 26.87 -44.17
N GLY A 89 -3.12 27.63 -44.61
CA GLY A 89 -3.19 28.12 -45.98
C GLY A 89 -2.00 29.03 -46.26
N ALA A 90 -1.50 29.01 -47.49
CA ALA A 90 -0.37 29.80 -47.96
C ALA A 90 -0.59 31.31 -47.74
N GLY A 91 -0.20 31.82 -46.57
CA GLY A 91 -0.16 33.23 -46.21
C GLY A 91 1.23 33.81 -46.43
N SER A 92 1.31 35.10 -46.73
CA SER A 92 2.59 35.80 -46.92
C SER A 92 3.49 35.70 -45.67
N PRO A 93 4.83 35.74 -45.82
CA PRO A 93 5.79 35.58 -44.71
C PRO A 93 5.50 36.50 -43.49
N GLN A 94 4.94 37.68 -43.73
CA GLN A 94 4.54 38.64 -42.70
C GLN A 94 3.36 38.15 -41.83
N HIS A 95 2.37 37.45 -42.40
CA HIS A 95 1.25 36.92 -41.61
C HIS A 95 1.69 35.75 -40.73
N MET A 96 2.65 34.94 -41.20
CA MET A 96 3.25 33.90 -40.38
C MET A 96 4.04 34.46 -39.20
N ALA A 97 4.82 35.52 -39.40
CA ALA A 97 5.56 36.16 -38.31
C ALA A 97 4.62 36.72 -37.23
N GLN A 98 3.49 37.33 -37.62
CA GLN A 98 2.49 37.83 -36.67
C GLN A 98 1.76 36.69 -35.94
N ALA A 99 1.39 35.62 -36.64
CA ALA A 99 0.79 34.45 -36.01
C ALA A 99 1.74 33.79 -35.00
N MET A 100 3.03 33.72 -35.31
CA MET A 100 4.05 33.16 -34.43
C MET A 100 4.27 34.02 -33.17
N VAL A 101 4.25 35.36 -33.30
CA VAL A 101 4.27 36.27 -32.14
C VAL A 101 3.02 36.08 -31.26
N GLN A 102 1.84 35.95 -31.86
CA GLN A 102 0.59 35.74 -31.12
C GLN A 102 0.60 34.40 -30.36
N VAL A 103 1.12 33.33 -30.97
CA VAL A 103 1.31 32.03 -30.31
C VAL A 103 2.28 32.14 -29.13
N LEU A 104 3.38 32.89 -29.25
CA LEU A 104 4.34 33.09 -28.15
C LEU A 104 3.71 33.83 -26.97
N TYR A 105 2.89 34.86 -27.24
CA TYR A 105 2.16 35.56 -26.17
C TYR A 105 1.16 34.63 -25.47
N GLN A 106 0.38 33.86 -26.23
CA GLN A 106 -0.56 32.90 -25.68
C GLN A 106 0.13 31.83 -24.84
N GLN A 107 1.25 31.28 -25.31
CA GLN A 107 2.04 30.31 -24.56
C GLN A 107 2.62 30.91 -23.26
N SER A 108 2.99 32.19 -23.26
CA SER A 108 3.50 32.85 -22.06
C SER A 108 2.45 32.96 -20.95
N GLU A 109 1.19 33.24 -21.29
CA GLU A 109 0.07 33.28 -20.36
C GLU A 109 -0.24 31.89 -19.79
N GLU A 110 -0.26 30.87 -20.65
CA GLU A 110 -0.47 29.47 -20.23
C GLU A 110 0.63 28.99 -19.27
N ILE A 111 1.90 29.35 -19.53
CA ILE A 111 3.01 29.02 -18.63
C ILE A 111 2.87 29.71 -17.27
N GLN A 112 2.42 30.97 -17.24
CA GLN A 112 2.19 31.69 -15.98
C GLN A 112 1.05 31.07 -15.18
N ALA A 113 -0.07 30.74 -15.83
CA ALA A 113 -1.19 30.06 -15.20
C ALA A 113 -0.78 28.69 -14.64
N MET A 114 0.03 27.93 -15.39
CA MET A 114 0.56 26.65 -14.94
C MET A 114 1.46 26.81 -13.71
N ARG A 115 2.35 27.80 -13.66
CA ARG A 115 3.19 28.06 -12.49
C ARG A 115 2.36 28.37 -11.24
N LEU A 116 1.31 29.18 -11.38
CA LEU A 116 0.41 29.48 -10.27
C LEU A 116 -0.32 28.21 -9.78
N SER A 117 -0.79 27.37 -10.71
CA SER A 117 -1.43 26.10 -10.35
C SER A 117 -0.47 25.13 -9.65
N LEU A 118 0.81 25.11 -10.05
CA LEU A 118 1.83 24.27 -9.40
C LEU A 118 2.09 24.72 -7.96
N GLU A 119 2.13 26.03 -7.70
CA GLU A 119 2.28 26.55 -6.33
C GLU A 119 1.05 26.19 -5.49
N GLN A 120 -0.16 26.32 -6.03
CA GLN A 120 -1.39 25.93 -5.34
C GLN A 120 -1.41 24.43 -5.01
N ILE A 121 -1.03 23.57 -5.96
CA ILE A 121 -0.96 22.12 -5.74
C ILE A 121 0.06 21.80 -4.65
N LYS A 122 1.21 22.47 -4.65
CA LYS A 122 2.24 22.29 -3.64
C LYS A 122 1.74 22.70 -2.25
N ASP A 123 1.08 23.85 -2.14
CA ASP A 123 0.49 24.32 -0.88
C ASP A 123 -0.58 23.36 -0.37
N ASP A 124 -1.46 22.86 -1.23
CA ASP A 124 -2.50 21.90 -0.86
C ASP A 124 -1.88 20.55 -0.44
N MET A 125 -0.82 20.11 -1.13
CA MET A 125 -0.07 18.92 -0.75
C MET A 125 0.61 19.06 0.62
N ASP A 126 1.19 20.22 0.91
CA ASP A 126 1.86 20.48 2.19
C ASP A 126 0.84 20.52 3.32
N ARG A 127 -0.33 21.15 3.13
CA ARG A 127 -1.44 21.10 4.10
C ARG A 127 -1.92 19.67 4.33
N GLN A 128 -2.12 18.91 3.25
CA GLN A 128 -2.57 17.52 3.36
C GLN A 128 -1.54 16.64 4.08
N ARG A 129 -0.24 16.86 3.86
CA ARG A 129 0.83 16.16 4.59
C ARG A 129 0.78 16.47 6.07
N GLU A 130 0.59 17.73 6.44
CA GLU A 130 0.51 18.15 7.83
C GLU A 130 -0.72 17.56 8.53
N GLU A 131 -1.88 17.57 7.88
CA GLU A 131 -3.08 16.88 8.35
C GLU A 131 -2.87 15.37 8.52
N ASN A 132 -2.27 14.70 7.53
CA ASN A 132 -1.97 13.28 7.60
C ASN A 132 -1.02 12.96 8.75
N ILE A 133 0.02 13.77 8.96
CA ILE A 133 0.95 13.62 10.09
C ILE A 133 0.20 13.76 11.41
N SER A 134 -0.71 14.74 11.52
CA SER A 134 -1.53 14.95 12.72
C SER A 134 -2.42 13.74 13.02
N VAL A 135 -3.15 13.25 12.03
CA VAL A 135 -4.03 12.07 12.17
C VAL A 135 -3.22 10.82 12.54
N MET A 136 -2.05 10.62 11.92
CA MET A 136 -1.17 9.51 12.28
C MET A 136 -0.64 9.63 13.70
N ALA A 137 -0.23 10.82 14.13
CA ALA A 137 0.24 11.05 15.50
C ALA A 137 -0.85 10.71 16.53
N GLU A 138 -2.09 11.13 16.28
CA GLU A 138 -3.23 10.78 17.15
C GLU A 138 -3.50 9.27 17.17
N ALA A 139 -3.44 8.61 16.01
CA ALA A 139 -3.61 7.16 15.92
C ALA A 139 -2.51 6.39 16.67
N PHE A 140 -1.26 6.83 16.57
CA PHE A 140 -0.13 6.26 17.31
C PHE A 140 -0.30 6.42 18.81
N GLU A 141 -0.75 7.59 19.29
CA GLU A 141 -0.99 7.80 20.73
C GLU A 141 -2.12 6.91 21.26
N LYS A 142 -3.20 6.75 20.50
CA LYS A 142 -4.28 5.79 20.83
C LYS A 142 -3.78 4.36 20.86
N LEU A 143 -2.97 3.94 19.90
CA LEU A 143 -2.42 2.59 19.87
C LEU A 143 -1.47 2.35 21.05
N LYS A 144 -0.59 3.31 21.34
CA LYS A 144 0.34 3.24 22.46
C LYS A 144 -0.41 3.13 23.79
N SER A 145 -1.39 4.00 24.03
CA SER A 145 -2.20 3.91 25.25
C SER A 145 -2.92 2.56 25.36
N HIS A 146 -3.44 2.00 24.27
CA HIS A 146 -4.03 0.66 24.28
C HIS A 146 -3.02 -0.43 24.66
N MET A 147 -1.81 -0.39 24.08
CA MET A 147 -0.73 -1.32 24.43
C MET A 147 -0.34 -1.22 25.90
N ASP A 148 -0.17 0.00 26.43
CA ASP A 148 0.15 0.21 27.85
C ASP A 148 -0.93 -0.40 28.77
N HIS A 149 -2.21 -0.26 28.39
CA HIS A 149 -3.31 -0.89 29.12
C HIS A 149 -3.25 -2.41 29.05
N GLN A 150 -2.98 -2.99 27.88
CA GLN A 150 -2.83 -4.44 27.72
C GLN A 150 -1.65 -4.98 28.53
N ASP A 151 -0.49 -4.32 28.49
CA ASP A 151 0.69 -4.73 29.26
C ASP A 151 0.46 -4.65 30.76
N MET A 152 -0.28 -3.63 31.22
CA MET A 152 -0.68 -3.54 32.62
C MET A 152 -1.64 -4.67 33.02
N GLN A 153 -2.60 -5.03 32.16
CA GLN A 153 -3.48 -6.17 32.39
C GLN A 153 -2.72 -7.50 32.40
N ASN A 154 -1.83 -7.72 31.43
CA ASN A 154 -0.99 -8.91 31.34
C ASN A 154 -0.10 -9.06 32.57
N SER A 155 0.54 -7.97 32.99
CA SER A 155 1.38 -7.94 34.20
C SER A 155 0.57 -8.25 35.45
N ARG A 156 -0.67 -7.74 35.54
CA ARG A 156 -1.57 -8.05 36.64
C ARG A 156 -1.94 -9.53 36.67
N LEU A 157 -2.38 -10.08 35.54
CA LEU A 157 -2.74 -11.50 35.42
C LEU A 157 -1.54 -12.42 35.74
N ALA A 158 -0.33 -12.05 35.31
CA ALA A 158 0.88 -12.78 35.64
C ALA A 158 1.12 -12.80 37.16
N ARG A 159 1.00 -11.66 37.84
CA ARG A 159 1.14 -11.58 39.31
C ARG A 159 0.06 -12.40 40.03
N GLU A 160 -1.19 -12.31 39.59
CA GLU A 160 -2.30 -13.08 40.18
C GLU A 160 -2.07 -14.59 40.01
N ARG A 161 -1.65 -15.03 38.82
CA ARG A 161 -1.28 -16.42 38.54
C ARG A 161 -0.14 -16.88 39.46
N ASP A 162 0.92 -16.10 39.56
CA ASP A 162 2.09 -16.47 40.36
C ASP A 162 1.75 -16.52 41.86
N GLN A 163 0.92 -15.59 42.36
CA GLN A 163 0.40 -15.62 43.73
C GLN A 163 -0.44 -16.88 44.00
N PHE A 164 -1.30 -17.26 43.06
CA PHE A 164 -2.11 -18.48 43.16
C PHE A 164 -1.23 -19.74 43.16
N ILE A 165 -0.22 -19.81 42.30
CA ILE A 165 0.74 -20.92 42.28
C ILE A 165 1.46 -21.02 43.64
N VAL A 166 1.97 -19.90 44.16
CA VAL A 166 2.67 -19.87 45.45
C VAL A 166 1.78 -20.30 46.62
N SER A 167 0.52 -19.87 46.66
CA SER A 167 -0.42 -20.28 47.72
C SER A 167 -0.74 -21.78 47.64
N GLN A 168 -1.00 -22.31 46.45
CA GLN A 168 -1.19 -23.75 46.24
C GLN A 168 0.05 -24.56 46.65
N MET A 169 1.26 -24.10 46.31
CA MET A 169 2.50 -24.76 46.73
C MET A 169 2.67 -24.77 48.25
N ARG A 170 2.34 -23.66 48.93
CA ARG A 170 2.39 -23.56 50.39
C ARG A 170 1.44 -24.55 51.07
N ASP A 171 0.20 -24.64 50.59
CA ASP A 171 -0.80 -25.58 51.11
C ASP A 171 -0.36 -27.04 50.93
N MET A 172 0.23 -27.37 49.77
CA MET A 172 0.79 -28.71 49.53
C MET A 172 1.94 -29.04 50.49
N LEU A 173 2.84 -28.09 50.74
CA LEU A 173 3.94 -28.27 51.68
C LEU A 173 3.45 -28.47 53.12
N GLN A 174 2.47 -27.67 53.57
CA GLN A 174 1.86 -27.84 54.91
C GLN A 174 1.17 -29.20 55.07
N LYS A 175 0.39 -29.65 54.07
CA LYS A 175 -0.23 -30.98 54.07
C LYS A 175 0.81 -32.11 54.12
N SER A 176 1.98 -31.91 53.50
CA SER A 176 3.07 -32.89 53.54
C SER A 176 3.86 -32.90 54.85
N GLN A 177 3.91 -31.78 55.59
CA GLN A 177 4.60 -31.70 56.89
C GLN A 177 3.73 -32.21 58.05
N SER A 178 2.41 -32.16 57.95
CA SER A 178 1.49 -32.69 58.97
C SER A 178 1.37 -34.23 58.95
N HIS A 179 1.88 -34.89 57.91
CA HIS A 179 2.01 -36.35 57.82
C HIS A 179 3.50 -36.74 57.81
N SER A 180 3.96 -37.53 58.79
CA SER A 180 5.34 -38.08 58.84
C SER A 180 5.67 -38.99 57.64
N PRO A 181 6.96 -39.21 57.29
CA PRO A 181 7.44 -39.04 55.92
C PRO A 181 7.27 -40.28 55.05
N ALA A 182 6.37 -40.20 54.06
CA ALA A 182 6.47 -41.01 52.86
C ALA A 182 7.19 -40.22 51.76
N LYS A 183 8.11 -40.87 51.04
CA LYS A 183 8.99 -40.25 50.03
C LYS A 183 8.22 -39.27 49.11
N PRO A 184 8.70 -38.03 48.92
CA PRO A 184 8.04 -37.05 48.08
C PRO A 184 7.83 -37.56 46.64
N TRP A 185 6.67 -37.24 46.06
CA TRP A 185 6.27 -37.68 44.72
C TRP A 185 7.27 -37.29 43.62
N TRP A 186 7.92 -36.11 43.73
CA TRP A 186 8.93 -35.64 42.78
C TRP A 186 10.20 -36.52 42.81
N GLN A 187 10.51 -37.13 43.95
CA GLN A 187 11.62 -38.07 44.11
C GLN A 187 11.34 -39.40 43.40
N LYS A 188 10.06 -39.82 43.32
CA LYS A 188 9.63 -40.97 42.51
C LYS A 188 9.65 -40.69 41.01
N TRP A 189 9.43 -39.43 40.62
CA TRP A 189 9.45 -39.04 39.20
C TRP A 189 10.90 -38.95 38.67
N LEU A 190 11.82 -38.33 39.42
CA LEU A 190 13.24 -38.26 39.05
C LEU A 190 13.94 -39.64 39.10
N GLY A 191 13.55 -40.52 40.03
CA GLY A 191 14.12 -41.87 40.13
C GLY A 191 13.72 -42.82 39.00
N ARG A 192 12.68 -42.51 38.22
CA ARG A 192 12.22 -43.35 37.10
C ARG A 192 12.96 -43.10 35.79
N ASN A 193 13.61 -41.95 35.65
CA ASN A 193 14.40 -41.63 34.45
C ASN A 193 15.86 -42.13 34.52
N SER A 194 16.33 -42.64 35.66
CA SER A 194 17.70 -43.14 35.81
C SER A 194 17.87 -44.64 35.51
N SER A 195 16.81 -45.37 35.15
CA SER A 195 16.86 -46.83 34.93
C SER A 195 16.86 -47.27 33.44
N GLU A 196 16.80 -46.34 32.49
CA GLU A 196 16.96 -46.62 31.05
C GLU A 196 18.30 -46.05 30.53
N SER A 197 19.42 -46.55 31.05
CA SER A 197 20.76 -46.35 30.45
C SER A 197 21.74 -47.43 30.92
N SER A 198 21.43 -48.70 30.65
CA SER A 198 22.44 -49.76 30.57
C SER A 198 21.92 -50.90 29.70
N VAL A 199 22.07 -50.69 28.39
CA VAL A 199 22.10 -51.75 27.39
C VAL A 199 23.58 -52.04 27.12
N HIS A 200 24.04 -53.23 27.45
CA HIS A 200 25.19 -53.90 26.83
C HIS A 200 24.77 -55.35 26.57
N GLY A 201 24.73 -55.72 25.29
CA GLY A 201 24.32 -57.03 24.79
C GLY A 201 23.78 -56.91 23.38
#